data_AF-A0A2A4GMV3-F1
#
_entry.id   AF-A0A2A4GMV3-F1
#
_cell.length_a   1.000
_cell.length_b   1.000
_cell.length_c   1.000
_cell.angle_alpha   90.00
_cell.angle_beta   90.00
_cell.angle_gamma   90.00
#
_symmetry.space_group_name_H-M   'P 1'
#
loop_
_entity.id
_entity.type
_entity.pdbx_description
1 polymer ?
#
loop_
_entity_poly.entity_id
_entity_poly.type
_entity_poly.pdbx_seq_one_letter_code
_entity_poly.pdbx_strand_id
1 'polypeptide(L)'
;MNYYQEITLLPDADIAVGFLWQNVFQQVHIALVEHKVASNQSLVAVGFPDYRQAKFPLGSKLRLFAKEQTTLETLDIHRWLTRLEDYVHIKGIKPVPNDVTYVSFVRKQVKSPERIERDMQQKAALWAAKSGKPLVECLADLQQSKPTVLCTLPFIYLHSQQTKQRSPEKNSKFPLFIEMQQQSTSQDGSFDCYGLSSKANGQSILATVPHF
;
A
#
# COMPACT_ATOMS: atom_id res chain seq x y z
N MET A 1 -0.86 5.13 18.21
CA MET A 1 -0.84 3.66 18.01
C MET A 1 -0.08 3.07 19.18
N ASN A 2 -0.73 2.27 20.01
CA ASN A 2 -0.20 1.91 21.33
C ASN A 2 0.18 0.43 21.42
N TYR A 3 -0.39 -0.41 20.55
CA TYR A 3 -0.11 -1.83 20.48
C TYR A 3 0.31 -2.21 19.07
N TYR A 4 1.14 -3.24 18.97
CA TYR A 4 1.55 -3.81 17.71
C TYR A 4 1.56 -5.33 17.75
N GLN A 5 1.40 -5.94 16.58
CA GLN A 5 1.62 -7.35 16.33
C GLN A 5 2.58 -7.49 15.16
N GLU A 6 3.61 -8.33 15.29
CA GLU A 6 4.65 -8.49 14.27
C GLU A 6 4.49 -9.83 13.55
N ILE A 7 4.56 -9.78 12.23
CA ILE A 7 4.52 -10.91 11.31
C ILE A 7 5.87 -10.94 10.60
N THR A 8 6.64 -12.00 10.80
CA THR A 8 7.93 -12.21 10.12
C THR A 8 7.74 -13.21 8.99
N LEU A 9 8.10 -12.82 7.77
CA LEU A 9 8.11 -13.68 6.60
C LEU A 9 9.36 -14.56 6.64
N LEU A 10 9.17 -15.86 6.42
CA LEU A 10 10.21 -16.89 6.43
C LEU A 10 10.39 -17.40 4.99
N PRO A 11 11.22 -16.73 4.15
CA PRO A 11 11.56 -17.26 2.84
C PRO A 11 12.44 -18.51 2.99
N ASP A 12 12.32 -19.43 2.04
CA ASP A 12 13.15 -20.62 1.93
C ASP A 12 13.87 -20.66 0.56
N ALA A 13 14.46 -21.81 0.22
CA ALA A 13 15.19 -21.98 -1.03
C ALA A 13 14.30 -21.88 -2.28
N ASP A 14 13.02 -22.23 -2.15
CA ASP A 14 12.07 -22.33 -3.27
C ASP A 14 11.17 -21.08 -3.37
N ILE A 15 10.96 -20.39 -2.25
CA ILE A 15 10.01 -19.29 -2.12
C ILE A 15 10.71 -17.99 -1.74
N ALA A 16 10.80 -17.08 -2.72
CA ALA A 16 11.32 -15.74 -2.51
C ALA A 16 10.41 -14.89 -1.61
N VAL A 17 11.01 -14.05 -0.76
CA VAL A 17 10.30 -13.11 0.13
C VAL A 17 9.31 -12.19 -0.58
N GLY A 18 9.59 -11.81 -1.84
CA GLY A 18 8.68 -10.99 -2.64
C GLY A 18 7.38 -11.71 -3.02
N PHE A 19 7.40 -13.05 -3.12
CA PHE A 19 6.19 -13.85 -3.32
C PHE A 19 5.39 -13.96 -2.02
N LEU A 20 6.06 -14.19 -0.89
CA LEU A 20 5.41 -14.19 0.42
C LEU A 20 4.73 -12.86 0.72
N TRP A 21 5.39 -11.74 0.45
CA TRP A 21 4.80 -10.40 0.59
C TRP A 21 3.49 -10.23 -0.18
N GLN A 22 3.46 -10.68 -1.44
CA GLN A 22 2.24 -10.57 -2.27
C GLN A 22 1.08 -11.34 -1.65
N ASN A 23 1.33 -12.57 -1.18
CA ASN A 23 0.29 -13.42 -0.60
C ASN A 23 -0.13 -12.97 0.81
N VAL A 24 0.82 -12.69 1.70
CA VAL A 24 0.56 -12.23 3.07
C VAL A 24 -0.14 -10.88 3.05
N PHE A 25 0.36 -9.90 2.30
CA PHE A 25 -0.25 -8.57 2.27
C PHE A 25 -1.62 -8.59 1.59
N GLN A 26 -1.86 -9.50 0.64
CA GLN A 26 -3.18 -9.70 0.07
C GLN A 26 -4.18 -10.18 1.13
N GLN A 27 -3.80 -11.11 2.01
CA GLN A 27 -4.65 -11.57 3.11
C GLN A 27 -4.85 -10.47 4.17
N VAL A 28 -3.79 -9.75 4.54
CA VAL A 28 -3.88 -8.60 5.45
C VAL A 28 -4.85 -7.56 4.89
N HIS A 29 -4.75 -7.20 3.61
CA HIS A 29 -5.68 -6.29 2.98
C HIS A 29 -7.14 -6.78 3.08
N ILE A 30 -7.40 -8.07 2.84
CA ILE A 30 -8.75 -8.64 2.97
C ILE A 30 -9.24 -8.52 4.41
N ALA A 31 -8.40 -8.87 5.40
CA ALA A 31 -8.71 -8.73 6.82
C ALA A 31 -9.09 -7.28 7.18
N LEU A 32 -8.31 -6.29 6.70
CA LEU A 32 -8.60 -4.88 6.94
C LEU A 32 -9.88 -4.38 6.24
N VAL A 33 -10.22 -4.94 5.08
CA VAL A 33 -11.48 -4.61 4.39
C VAL A 33 -12.68 -5.18 5.13
N GLU A 34 -12.60 -6.39 5.68
CA GLU A 34 -13.68 -7.02 6.44
C GLU A 34 -13.89 -6.36 7.82
N HIS A 35 -12.83 -5.82 8.42
CA HIS A 35 -12.87 -5.09 9.69
C HIS A 35 -12.84 -3.55 9.55
N LYS A 36 -13.23 -3.01 8.38
CA LYS A 36 -13.24 -1.56 8.15
C LYS A 36 -14.32 -0.87 8.99
N VAL A 37 -14.01 0.32 9.48
CA VAL A 37 -14.94 1.12 10.30
C VAL A 37 -15.78 2.11 9.50
N ALA A 38 -15.30 2.49 8.32
CA ALA A 38 -16.02 3.35 7.39
C ALA A 38 -15.62 3.03 5.95
N SER A 39 -16.11 3.82 5.00
CA SER A 39 -15.74 3.69 3.58
C SER A 39 -14.22 3.86 3.41
N ASN A 40 -13.53 2.75 3.13
CA ASN A 40 -12.07 2.68 2.96
C ASN A 40 -11.28 3.21 4.17
N GLN A 41 -11.75 2.96 5.40
CA GLN A 41 -11.06 3.35 6.62
C GLN A 41 -10.84 2.16 7.56
N SER A 42 -9.61 1.99 8.02
CA SER A 42 -9.18 0.96 8.96
C SER A 42 -8.75 1.57 10.31
N LEU A 43 -9.00 0.86 11.41
CA LEU A 43 -8.40 1.18 12.72
C LEU A 43 -7.00 0.60 12.87
N VAL A 44 -6.63 -0.34 12.00
CA VAL A 44 -5.35 -1.01 12.00
C VAL A 44 -4.48 -0.41 10.91
N ALA A 45 -3.28 0.02 11.29
CA ALA A 45 -2.25 0.51 10.39
C ALA A 45 -1.17 -0.54 10.17
N VAL A 46 -0.43 -0.42 9.07
CA VAL A 46 0.73 -1.26 8.79
C VAL A 46 2.02 -0.47 8.95
N GLY A 47 3.09 -1.16 9.33
CA GLY A 47 4.45 -0.63 9.29
C GLY A 47 5.47 -1.65 8.80
N PHE A 48 6.55 -1.12 8.25
CA PHE A 48 7.62 -1.88 7.61
C PHE A 48 8.93 -1.54 8.35
N PRO A 49 9.34 -2.33 9.36
CA PRO A 49 10.52 -2.03 10.17
C PRO A 49 11.81 -1.98 9.35
N ASP A 50 12.02 -2.93 8.43
CA ASP A 50 13.24 -3.01 7.64
C ASP A 50 13.12 -2.29 6.27
N TYR A 51 12.29 -1.24 6.19
CA TYR A 51 12.02 -0.51 4.94
C TYR A 51 13.31 0.06 4.34
N ARG A 52 13.66 -0.40 3.12
CA ARG A 52 14.91 -0.11 2.38
C ARG A 52 16.21 -0.50 3.08
N GLN A 53 16.13 -1.29 4.15
CA GLN A 53 17.31 -1.75 4.90
C GLN A 53 17.71 -3.19 4.56
N ALA A 54 16.84 -3.94 3.89
CA ALA A 54 17.05 -5.35 3.52
C ALA A 54 17.19 -5.55 2.00
N LYS A 55 17.53 -6.80 1.61
CA LYS A 55 17.58 -7.23 0.19
C LYS A 55 16.25 -6.98 -0.54
N PHE A 56 15.13 -7.26 0.12
CA PHE A 56 13.82 -6.88 -0.37
C PHE A 56 13.46 -5.50 0.21
N PRO A 57 13.03 -4.53 -0.62
CA PRO A 57 12.90 -3.15 -0.16
C PRO A 57 11.87 -2.88 0.95
N LEU A 58 10.96 -3.80 1.25
CA LEU A 58 10.04 -3.69 2.40
C LEU A 58 10.50 -4.48 3.64
N GLY A 59 11.62 -5.19 3.57
CA GLY A 59 12.06 -6.09 4.63
C GLY A 59 11.46 -7.48 4.57
N SER A 60 11.60 -8.22 5.66
CA SER A 60 10.88 -9.49 5.90
C SER A 60 9.88 -9.38 7.04
N LYS A 61 9.74 -8.21 7.67
CA LYS A 61 8.80 -7.99 8.78
C LYS A 61 7.68 -7.04 8.38
N LEU A 62 6.47 -7.40 8.78
CA LEU A 62 5.28 -6.56 8.73
C LEU A 62 4.79 -6.36 10.17
N ARG A 63 4.50 -5.12 10.56
CA ARG A 63 3.84 -4.84 11.83
C ARG A 63 2.45 -4.30 11.60
N LEU A 64 1.50 -4.82 12.35
CA LEU A 64 0.15 -4.28 12.46
C LEU A 64 0.06 -3.45 13.73
N PHE A 65 -0.49 -2.25 13.63
CA PHE A 65 -0.61 -1.31 14.74
C PHE A 65 -2.06 -0.97 15.00
N ALA A 66 -2.43 -0.86 16.26
CA ALA A 66 -3.74 -0.36 16.68
C ALA A 66 -3.63 0.56 17.91
N LYS A 67 -4.68 1.34 18.14
CA LYS A 67 -4.80 2.13 19.39
C LYS A 67 -5.11 1.23 20.59
N GLU A 68 -5.93 0.20 20.39
CA GLU A 68 -6.35 -0.74 21.42
C GLU A 68 -5.89 -2.16 21.07
N GLN A 69 -5.49 -2.93 22.09
CA GLN A 69 -5.09 -4.33 21.93
C GLN A 69 -6.24 -5.19 21.37
N THR A 70 -7.46 -4.97 21.87
CA THR A 70 -8.70 -5.64 21.45
C THR A 70 -8.96 -5.53 19.95
N THR A 71 -8.51 -4.45 19.30
CA THR A 71 -8.64 -4.27 17.85
C THR A 71 -7.81 -5.31 17.09
N LEU A 72 -6.58 -5.60 17.55
CA LEU A 72 -5.71 -6.60 16.94
C LEU A 72 -6.18 -8.02 17.28
N GLU A 73 -6.69 -8.24 18.49
CA GLU A 73 -7.29 -9.52 18.88
C GLU A 73 -8.53 -9.84 18.03
N THR A 74 -9.39 -8.85 17.80
CA THR A 74 -10.59 -9.01 16.96
C THR A 74 -10.25 -9.23 15.50
N LEU A 75 -9.16 -8.62 15.00
CA LEU A 75 -8.68 -8.86 13.63
C LEU A 75 -8.27 -10.32 13.44
N ASP A 76 -7.74 -10.97 14.48
CA ASP A 76 -7.29 -12.36 14.51
C ASP A 76 -6.48 -12.75 13.25
N ILE A 77 -5.33 -12.09 13.08
CA ILE A 77 -4.55 -12.24 11.84
C ILE A 77 -4.05 -13.67 11.58
N HIS A 78 -4.01 -14.52 12.62
CA HIS A 78 -3.68 -15.93 12.47
C HIS A 78 -4.67 -16.65 11.55
N ARG A 79 -5.98 -16.42 11.75
CA ARG A 79 -7.04 -17.01 10.92
C ARG A 79 -6.91 -16.63 9.44
N TRP A 80 -6.45 -15.41 9.16
CA TRP A 80 -6.24 -14.90 7.81
C TRP A 80 -5.02 -15.51 7.12
N LEU A 81 -4.01 -15.88 7.92
CA LEU A 81 -2.74 -16.40 7.45
C LEU A 81 -2.61 -17.92 7.63
N THR A 82 -3.68 -18.64 7.97
CA THR A 82 -3.65 -20.09 8.22
C THR A 82 -3.01 -20.91 7.09
N ARG A 83 -3.22 -20.51 5.84
CA ARG A 83 -2.63 -21.20 4.67
C ARG A 83 -1.15 -20.90 4.44
N LEU A 84 -0.60 -19.95 5.19
CA LEU A 84 0.77 -19.45 5.07
C LEU A 84 1.55 -19.63 6.38
N GLU A 85 1.02 -20.37 7.37
CA GLU A 85 1.60 -20.54 8.70
C GLU A 85 3.05 -21.05 8.66
N ASP A 86 3.37 -21.97 7.74
CA ASP A 86 4.75 -22.48 7.57
C ASP A 86 5.74 -21.40 7.09
N TYR A 87 5.22 -20.33 6.47
CA TYR A 87 6.02 -19.24 5.88
C TYR A 87 5.94 -17.93 6.68
N VAL A 88 5.19 -17.90 7.78
CA VAL A 88 5.06 -16.72 8.62
C VAL A 88 5.22 -17.06 10.09
N HIS A 89 6.00 -16.26 10.80
CA HIS A 89 6.05 -16.28 12.26
C HIS A 89 5.31 -15.06 12.81
N ILE A 90 4.17 -15.30 13.44
CA ILE A 90 3.33 -14.25 14.04
C ILE A 90 3.62 -14.20 15.54
N LYS A 91 4.07 -13.04 16.03
CA LYS A 91 4.30 -12.80 17.45
C LYS A 91 3.00 -12.40 18.14
N GLY A 92 2.93 -12.60 19.46
CA GLY A 92 1.86 -12.07 20.28
C GLY A 92 1.82 -10.54 20.27
N ILE A 93 0.65 -9.98 20.60
CA ILE A 93 0.42 -8.54 20.65
C ILE A 93 1.22 -7.93 21.82
N LYS A 94 1.91 -6.84 21.56
CA LYS A 94 2.75 -6.15 22.55
C LYS A 94 2.50 -4.63 22.53
N PRO A 95 2.70 -3.94 23.67
CA PRO A 95 2.69 -2.49 23.68
C PRO A 95 3.89 -1.94 22.90
N VAL A 96 3.70 -0.79 22.26
CA VAL A 96 4.76 -0.04 21.58
C VAL A 96 5.75 0.49 22.63
N PRO A 97 7.07 0.38 22.41
CA PRO A 97 8.07 0.95 23.32
C PRO A 97 7.95 2.47 23.47
N ASN A 98 8.52 3.02 24.54
CA ASN A 98 8.49 4.47 24.79
C ASN A 98 9.41 5.26 23.84
N ASP A 99 10.52 4.66 23.41
CA ASP A 99 11.51 5.29 22.53
C ASP A 99 11.32 4.81 21.09
N VAL A 100 10.55 5.59 20.32
CA VAL A 100 10.20 5.26 18.93
C VAL A 100 10.25 6.51 18.07
N THR A 101 10.62 6.31 16.81
CA THR A 101 10.48 7.34 15.77
C THR A 101 9.09 7.22 15.13
N TYR A 102 8.63 8.27 14.44
CA TYR A 102 7.33 8.26 13.78
C TYR A 102 7.49 8.38 12.27
N VAL A 103 6.75 7.55 11.55
CA VAL A 103 6.74 7.56 10.08
C VAL A 103 5.31 7.45 9.56
N SER A 104 5.07 7.98 8.37
CA SER A 104 3.84 7.76 7.62
C SER A 104 4.16 6.95 6.38
N PHE A 105 3.52 5.78 6.26
CA PHE A 105 3.54 5.01 5.02
C PHE A 105 2.36 5.42 4.15
N VAL A 106 2.63 5.95 2.95
CA VAL A 106 1.60 6.48 2.05
C VAL A 106 1.63 5.72 0.73
N ARG A 107 0.46 5.45 0.16
CA ARG A 107 0.35 4.90 -1.18
C ARG A 107 0.72 5.95 -2.23
N LYS A 108 1.73 5.67 -3.05
CA LYS A 108 2.02 6.48 -4.26
C LYS A 108 1.27 5.90 -5.45
N GLN A 109 0.39 6.67 -6.07
CA GLN A 109 -0.24 6.27 -7.32
C GLN A 109 0.70 6.58 -8.49
N VAL A 110 1.24 5.52 -9.10
CA VAL A 110 2.08 5.61 -10.30
C VAL A 110 1.29 5.09 -11.49
N LYS A 111 1.20 5.89 -12.55
CA LYS A 111 0.56 5.46 -13.80
C LYS A 111 1.52 4.57 -14.60
N SER A 112 1.01 3.49 -15.16
CA SER A 112 1.80 2.67 -16.09
C SER A 112 2.07 3.46 -17.38
N PRO A 113 3.18 3.17 -18.09
CA PRO A 113 3.48 3.84 -19.36
C PRO A 113 2.34 3.68 -20.39
N GLU A 114 1.68 2.52 -20.44
CA GLU A 114 0.52 2.30 -21.34
C GLU A 114 -0.67 3.17 -20.94
N ARG A 115 -0.88 3.37 -19.63
CA ARG A 115 -1.95 4.26 -19.15
C ARG A 115 -1.63 5.73 -19.44
N ILE A 116 -0.37 6.14 -19.28
CA ILE A 116 0.09 7.48 -19.62
C ILE A 116 -0.16 7.75 -21.11
N GLU A 117 0.24 6.81 -21.97
CA GLU A 117 0.06 6.95 -23.42
C GLU A 117 -1.42 7.03 -23.82
N ARG A 118 -2.26 6.16 -23.26
CA ARG A 118 -3.72 6.18 -23.50
C ARG A 118 -4.37 7.48 -23.04
N ASP A 119 -4.05 7.94 -21.83
CA ASP A 119 -4.57 9.21 -21.29
C ASP A 119 -4.11 10.39 -22.17
N MET A 120 -2.86 10.34 -22.66
CA MET A 120 -2.30 11.37 -23.55
C MET A 120 -3.02 11.40 -24.89
N GLN A 121 -3.26 10.26 -25.53
CA GLN A 121 -4.01 10.16 -26.78
C GLN A 121 -5.45 10.67 -26.63
N GLN A 122 -6.13 10.27 -25.56
CA GLN A 122 -7.50 10.75 -25.27
C GLN A 122 -7.53 12.26 -25.05
N LYS A 123 -6.56 12.79 -24.28
CA LYS A 123 -6.45 14.25 -24.05
C LYS A 123 -6.15 15.00 -25.35
N ALA A 124 -5.25 14.49 -26.19
CA ALA A 124 -4.92 15.09 -27.47
C ALA A 124 -6.13 15.13 -28.41
N ALA A 125 -6.90 14.04 -28.49
CA ALA A 125 -8.13 13.98 -29.29
C ALA A 125 -9.18 15.00 -28.82
N LEU A 126 -9.38 15.11 -27.49
CA LEU A 126 -10.28 16.10 -26.91
C LEU A 126 -9.82 17.54 -27.16
N TRP A 127 -8.51 17.78 -27.12
CA TRP A 127 -7.94 19.11 -27.35
C TRP A 127 -8.03 19.51 -28.82
N ALA A 128 -7.70 18.61 -29.75
CA ALA A 128 -7.85 18.81 -31.19
C ALA A 128 -9.30 19.15 -31.54
N ALA A 129 -10.27 18.40 -30.99
CA ALA A 129 -11.70 18.64 -31.21
C ALA A 129 -12.17 20.01 -30.67
N LYS A 130 -11.60 20.50 -29.57
CA LYS A 130 -11.99 21.78 -28.96
C LYS A 130 -11.28 23.00 -29.57
N SER A 131 -10.03 22.85 -29.96
CA SER A 131 -9.18 23.96 -30.41
C SER A 131 -9.03 24.03 -31.93
N GLY A 132 -9.48 23.03 -32.68
CA GLY A 132 -9.34 22.95 -34.14
C GLY A 132 -7.91 22.68 -34.62
N LYS A 133 -6.96 22.50 -33.70
CA LYS A 133 -5.57 22.13 -34.00
C LYS A 133 -5.47 20.69 -34.48
N PRO A 134 -4.50 20.37 -35.36
CA PRO A 134 -4.27 18.98 -35.77
C PRO A 134 -3.83 18.13 -34.59
N LEU A 135 -4.30 16.88 -34.53
CA LEU A 135 -4.00 15.93 -33.46
C LEU A 135 -2.49 15.76 -33.20
N VAL A 136 -1.70 15.79 -34.27
CA VAL A 136 -0.23 15.63 -34.22
C VAL A 136 0.43 16.76 -33.42
N GLU A 137 -0.04 18.00 -33.58
CA GLU A 137 0.48 19.15 -32.83
C GLU A 137 0.13 19.02 -31.34
N CYS A 138 -1.13 18.66 -31.02
CA CYS A 138 -1.54 18.43 -29.64
C CYS A 138 -0.78 17.27 -28.96
N LEU A 139 -0.43 16.23 -29.71
CA LEU A 139 0.39 15.12 -29.20
C LEU A 139 1.83 15.57 -28.93
N ALA A 140 2.43 16.34 -29.84
CA ALA A 140 3.78 16.86 -29.67
C ALA A 140 3.89 17.76 -28.42
N ASP A 141 2.90 18.63 -28.19
CA ASP A 141 2.83 19.46 -26.98
C ASP A 141 2.72 18.62 -25.70
N LEU A 142 1.88 17.58 -25.72
CA LEU A 142 1.70 16.71 -24.55
C LEU A 142 2.92 15.81 -24.29
N GLN A 143 3.69 15.45 -25.32
CA GLN A 143 4.93 14.69 -25.14
C GLN A 143 5.95 15.44 -24.29
N GLN A 144 6.03 16.77 -24.41
CA GLN A 144 6.96 17.60 -23.62
C GLN A 144 6.63 17.58 -22.11
N SER A 145 5.36 17.36 -21.76
CA SER A 145 4.87 17.29 -20.37
C SER A 145 4.63 15.85 -19.89
N LYS A 146 5.13 14.86 -20.64
CA LYS A 146 4.93 13.44 -20.32
C LYS A 146 5.59 13.12 -18.96
N PRO A 147 4.84 12.58 -17.98
CA PRO A 147 5.40 12.25 -16.68
C PRO A 147 6.44 11.12 -16.80
N THR A 148 7.53 11.26 -16.04
CA THR A 148 8.59 10.25 -15.96
C THR A 148 8.06 8.92 -15.43
N VAL A 149 8.40 7.83 -16.12
CA VAL A 149 7.87 6.47 -15.84
C VAL A 149 8.59 5.78 -14.67
N LEU A 150 9.79 6.24 -14.33
CA LEU A 150 10.65 5.58 -13.35
C LEU A 150 10.24 5.94 -11.92
N CYS A 151 9.61 4.97 -11.24
CA CYS A 151 9.37 5.03 -9.80
C CYS A 151 10.31 4.04 -9.09
N THR A 152 11.19 4.54 -8.24
CA THR A 152 12.14 3.74 -7.43
C THR A 152 11.59 3.39 -6.04
N LEU A 153 10.31 3.67 -5.80
CA LEU A 153 9.67 3.33 -4.54
C LEU A 153 9.48 1.81 -4.42
N PRO A 154 9.70 1.24 -3.22
CA PRO A 154 9.27 -0.11 -2.89
C PRO A 154 7.82 -0.34 -3.27
N PHE A 155 7.54 -1.50 -3.86
CA PHE A 155 6.18 -1.89 -4.19
C PHE A 155 5.99 -3.39 -4.04
N ILE A 156 4.72 -3.77 -3.92
CA ILE A 156 4.27 -5.16 -3.95
C ILE A 156 3.13 -5.27 -4.96
N TYR A 157 3.01 -6.43 -5.62
CA TYR A 157 1.88 -6.68 -6.49
C TYR A 157 0.70 -7.24 -5.69
N LEU A 158 -0.48 -6.70 -5.94
CA LEU A 158 -1.73 -7.17 -5.36
C LEU A 158 -2.75 -7.41 -6.47
N HIS A 159 -3.82 -8.14 -6.14
CA HIS A 159 -4.94 -8.38 -7.01
C HIS A 159 -6.15 -7.56 -6.56
N SER A 160 -6.69 -6.76 -7.47
CA SER A 160 -7.93 -6.04 -7.21
C SER A 160 -9.10 -7.03 -7.16
N GLN A 161 -9.71 -7.19 -5.98
CA GLN A 161 -10.86 -8.08 -5.80
C GLN A 161 -12.08 -7.59 -6.58
N GLN A 162 -12.31 -6.28 -6.61
CA GLN A 162 -13.41 -5.68 -7.38
C GLN A 162 -13.21 -5.85 -8.89
N THR A 163 -11.99 -5.65 -9.40
CA THR A 163 -11.69 -5.86 -10.82
C THR A 163 -11.85 -7.33 -11.20
N LYS A 164 -11.39 -8.24 -10.35
CA LYS A 164 -11.54 -9.68 -10.54
C LYS A 164 -13.01 -10.12 -10.57
N GLN A 165 -13.86 -9.54 -9.72
CA GLN A 165 -15.30 -9.78 -9.73
C GLN A 165 -15.99 -9.23 -10.98
N ARG A 166 -15.61 -8.03 -11.44
CA ARG A 166 -16.24 -7.36 -12.60
C ARG A 166 -15.78 -7.90 -13.95
N SER A 167 -14.55 -8.38 -14.05
CA SER A 167 -13.96 -8.89 -15.29
C SER A 167 -13.00 -10.03 -14.96
N PRO A 168 -13.51 -11.25 -14.67
CA PRO A 168 -12.71 -12.41 -14.27
C PRO A 168 -11.60 -12.78 -15.26
N GLU A 169 -11.86 -12.56 -16.55
CA GLU A 169 -10.93 -12.79 -17.64
C GLU A 169 -9.77 -11.77 -17.72
N LYS A 170 -9.89 -10.62 -17.05
CA LYS A 170 -8.83 -9.60 -17.04
C LYS A 170 -7.92 -9.77 -15.85
N ASN A 171 -6.62 -9.61 -16.09
CA ASN A 171 -5.64 -9.58 -15.02
C ASN A 171 -5.90 -8.39 -14.09
N SER A 172 -6.25 -8.67 -12.84
CA SER A 172 -6.50 -7.67 -11.80
C SER A 172 -5.24 -7.26 -11.04
N LYS A 173 -4.06 -7.76 -11.44
CA LYS A 173 -2.78 -7.50 -10.80
C LYS A 173 -2.37 -6.04 -11.00
N PHE A 174 -2.01 -5.37 -9.92
CA PHE A 174 -1.49 -4.01 -9.95
C PHE A 174 -0.38 -3.82 -8.90
N PRO A 175 0.59 -2.91 -9.14
CA PRO A 175 1.59 -2.57 -8.14
C PRO A 175 1.04 -1.57 -7.12
N LEU A 176 1.26 -1.86 -5.84
CA LEU A 176 1.05 -0.95 -4.72
C LEU A 176 2.40 -0.35 -4.32
N PHE A 177 2.68 0.87 -4.77
CA PHE A 177 3.88 1.61 -4.36
C PHE A 177 3.68 2.24 -2.99
N ILE A 178 4.66 2.04 -2.12
CA ILE A 178 4.66 2.50 -0.73
C ILE A 178 5.78 3.51 -0.59
N GLU A 179 5.45 4.69 -0.06
CA GLU A 179 6.39 5.74 0.29
C GLU A 179 6.45 5.87 1.81
N MET A 180 7.66 5.86 2.37
CA MET A 180 7.90 6.16 3.78
C MET A 180 8.27 7.63 3.92
N GLN A 181 7.51 8.36 4.74
CA GLN A 181 7.77 9.76 5.07
C GLN A 181 8.08 9.86 6.57
N GLN A 182 9.28 10.33 6.91
CA GLN A 182 9.67 10.58 8.30
C GLN A 182 8.83 11.73 8.88
N GLN A 183 8.36 11.58 10.11
CA GLN A 183 7.55 12.58 10.82
C GLN A 183 8.19 12.88 12.18
N SER A 184 8.15 14.14 12.58
CA SER A 184 8.75 14.59 13.85
C SER A 184 7.91 14.22 15.06
N THR A 185 6.59 14.11 14.90
CA THR A 185 5.65 13.88 16.00
C THR A 185 4.60 12.83 15.63
N SER A 186 4.02 12.21 16.67
CA SER A 186 2.85 11.36 16.51
C SER A 186 1.66 12.21 16.05
N GLN A 187 1.10 11.88 14.90
CA GLN A 187 -0.12 12.48 14.37
C GLN A 187 -1.23 11.44 14.27
N ASP A 188 -2.35 11.76 14.90
CA ASP A 188 -3.59 11.02 14.73
C ASP A 188 -4.21 11.37 13.38
N GLY A 189 -4.48 10.35 12.58
CA GLY A 189 -5.15 10.49 11.29
C GLY A 189 -5.87 9.20 10.91
N SER A 190 -6.29 9.09 9.66
CA SER A 190 -6.96 7.91 9.13
C SER A 190 -6.03 7.00 8.33
N PHE A 191 -6.31 5.70 8.39
CA PHE A 191 -5.66 4.68 7.58
C PHE A 191 -6.64 4.11 6.58
N ASP A 192 -6.17 3.79 5.38
CA ASP A 192 -6.98 3.10 4.38
C ASP A 192 -7.08 1.59 4.66
N CYS A 193 -7.83 0.86 3.84
CA CYS A 193 -7.93 -0.60 3.97
C CYS A 193 -6.66 -1.35 3.52
N TYR A 194 -5.57 -0.67 3.18
CA TYR A 194 -4.23 -1.26 3.09
C TYR A 194 -3.42 -1.01 4.36
N GLY A 195 -4.01 -0.35 5.36
CA GLY A 195 -3.35 0.09 6.59
C GLY A 195 -2.35 1.23 6.36
N LEU A 196 -2.38 1.86 5.18
CA LEU A 196 -1.52 2.98 4.84
C LEU A 196 -2.18 4.29 5.25
N SER A 197 -1.36 5.28 5.56
CA SER A 197 -1.80 6.63 5.91
C SER A 197 -2.56 7.24 4.72
N SER A 198 -3.80 7.64 4.99
CA SER A 198 -4.70 8.19 3.99
C SER A 198 -4.92 9.68 4.24
N LYS A 199 -4.85 10.49 3.19
CA LYS A 199 -5.32 11.86 3.24
C LYS A 199 -6.84 11.83 3.05
N ALA A 200 -7.60 12.01 4.13
CA ALA A 200 -9.02 12.26 3.99
C ALA A 200 -9.23 13.58 3.20
N ASN A 201 -10.25 13.62 2.34
CA ASN A 201 -10.58 14.83 1.57
C ASN A 201 -10.73 16.03 2.54
N GLY A 202 -9.84 17.01 2.43
CA GLY A 202 -9.85 18.22 3.26
C GLY A 202 -8.90 18.22 4.48
N GLN A 203 -8.26 17.09 4.82
CA GLN A 203 -7.24 17.04 5.87
C GLN A 203 -5.86 16.76 5.27
N SER A 204 -4.92 17.68 5.47
CA SER A 204 -3.53 17.54 4.99
C SER A 204 -2.65 16.69 5.91
N ILE A 205 -3.21 16.19 7.02
CA ILE A 205 -2.47 15.51 8.08
C ILE A 205 -2.32 14.03 7.72
N LEU A 206 -1.08 13.55 7.72
CA LEU A 206 -0.79 12.14 7.51
C LEU A 206 -0.77 11.44 8.87
N ALA A 207 -1.58 10.39 9.00
CA ALA A 207 -1.49 9.51 10.16
C ALA A 207 -0.08 8.90 10.26
N THR A 208 0.45 8.81 11.48
CA THR A 208 1.76 8.23 11.75
C THR A 208 1.66 6.89 12.44
N VAL A 209 2.65 6.04 12.20
CA VAL A 209 2.91 4.81 12.94
C VAL A 209 4.29 4.88 13.62
N PRO A 210 4.44 4.25 14.79
CA PRO A 210 5.74 4.04 15.41
C PRO A 210 6.69 3.22 14.53
N HIS A 211 7.95 3.59 14.50
CA HIS A 211 9.01 2.92 13.75
C HIS A 211 10.22 2.66 14.67
N PHE A 212 10.57 1.37 14.79
CA PHE A 212 11.60 0.82 15.69
C PHE A 212 12.02 -0.59 15.26
#